data_AF-A0A1D6HFT0-F1
#
_entry.id   AF-A0A1D6HFT0-F1
#
_cell.length_a   1.000
_cell.length_b   1.000
_cell.length_c   1.000
_cell.angle_alpha   90.00
_cell.angle_beta   90.00
_cell.angle_gamma   90.00
#
_symmetry.space_group_name_H-M   'P 1'
#
loop_
_entity.id
_entity.type
_entity.pdbx_description
1 polymer ?
#
loop_
_entity_poly.entity_id
_entity_poly.type
_entity_poly.pdbx_seq_one_letter_code
_entity_poly.pdbx_strand_id
1 'polypeptide(L)'
;MDAAAREAQQSGVEWRVTVPEGTSVTVEHEAGPAARAWTWLVACFAMAWSRVAGFARKVWRIGTDDPRKAVHGLKVGLALVLVSVFYYTRPLYDGVGGSAMWAIMTVVVVFEYTVGGSVYKCFNRVVATASAGVLALGVHWAADKFGELEPYILSGSLFLLAAAATFSRFIPTVKARFDYGVTIFILTYSLVAVSGYRVDELAALAQQRLSTIAIGIFLCLAVSVLICPVWAGQELHLLTTRNMDKLAAAVVACVEGYFAEGPASSSRAGADGYKCVLNSKASEDAQANLARWEPAHGRFGFRHPYGQYARVGAAMRACAYCVEALCSCAGAEAQAPPHVKRLLRDACATVAVRCARVLGEASRSVATMSTSSSRALDFAVADMNTAVQELQADLRALPSMLAVKLGETSLMDTMPVFTVASLLVEISARVEGVVDAVDALATLANFKQLDDDDNDDKKGEAEMTIKVHPLNEPDTADESRENQTSKA
;
A
#
# COMPACT_ATOMS: atom_id res chain seq x y z
N MET A 1 -85.68 29.55 -12.31
CA MET A 1 -85.99 30.99 -12.21
C MET A 1 -84.66 31.71 -12.09
N ASP A 2 -84.47 32.63 -13.04
CA ASP A 2 -83.20 33.17 -13.52
C ASP A 2 -82.34 33.92 -12.50
N ALA A 3 -81.01 33.87 -12.72
CA ALA A 3 -80.14 35.05 -12.61
C ALA A 3 -78.82 34.83 -13.39
N ALA A 4 -78.86 35.25 -14.66
CA ALA A 4 -77.87 36.07 -15.37
C ALA A 4 -76.34 35.82 -15.25
N ALA A 5 -75.77 35.52 -16.44
CA ALA A 5 -74.71 36.28 -17.13
C ALA A 5 -73.25 36.25 -16.61
N ARG A 6 -72.31 35.84 -17.47
CA ARG A 6 -71.47 36.77 -18.28
C ARG A 6 -70.46 36.02 -19.16
N GLU A 7 -70.23 36.59 -20.34
CA GLU A 7 -69.34 36.17 -21.43
C GLU A 7 -67.85 36.34 -21.10
N ALA A 8 -67.00 35.54 -21.77
CA ALA A 8 -65.67 35.96 -22.21
C ALA A 8 -65.21 35.12 -23.42
N GLN A 9 -64.89 35.80 -24.53
CA GLN A 9 -64.41 35.26 -25.80
C GLN A 9 -62.98 35.75 -26.06
N GLN A 10 -62.03 34.85 -26.33
CA GLN A 10 -60.65 35.11 -26.84
C GLN A 10 -60.19 33.81 -27.56
N SER A 11 -60.16 33.68 -28.89
CA SER A 11 -59.22 34.21 -29.91
C SER A 11 -57.90 33.42 -30.08
N GLY A 12 -57.72 32.79 -31.27
CA GLY A 12 -56.45 32.43 -31.92
C GLY A 12 -55.78 31.12 -31.45
N VAL A 13 -55.20 30.24 -32.28
CA VAL A 13 -54.65 30.35 -33.65
C VAL A 13 -54.63 28.94 -34.27
N GLU A 14 -55.14 28.79 -35.50
CA GLU A 14 -55.09 27.55 -36.29
C GLU A 14 -53.79 27.53 -37.11
N TRP A 15 -52.87 26.62 -36.78
CA TRP A 15 -51.63 26.45 -37.56
C TRP A 15 -51.87 25.48 -38.73
N ARG A 16 -51.95 26.04 -39.94
CA ARG A 16 -52.03 25.27 -41.19
C ARG A 16 -50.63 25.23 -41.82
N VAL A 17 -50.00 24.06 -41.84
CA VAL A 17 -48.72 23.84 -42.52
C VAL A 17 -49.00 23.30 -43.93
N THR A 18 -48.66 24.09 -44.94
CA THR A 18 -48.63 23.66 -46.35
C THR A 18 -47.33 22.90 -46.62
N VAL A 19 -47.42 21.64 -47.02
CA VAL A 19 -46.27 20.82 -47.45
C VAL A 19 -46.01 21.06 -48.95
N PRO A 20 -44.78 21.39 -49.38
CA PRO A 20 -44.46 21.52 -50.81
C PRO A 20 -44.39 20.15 -51.50
N GLU A 21 -45.04 20.02 -52.66
CA GLU A 21 -44.84 18.91 -53.59
C GLU A 21 -43.41 18.98 -54.16
N GLY A 22 -42.56 17.99 -53.86
CA GLY A 22 -41.22 17.94 -54.47
C GLY A 22 -40.11 17.22 -53.70
N THR A 23 -40.36 16.60 -52.56
CA THR A 23 -39.34 15.78 -51.87
C THR A 23 -39.57 14.30 -52.14
N SER A 24 -38.68 13.69 -52.93
CA SER A 24 -38.57 12.25 -53.06
C SER A 24 -38.33 11.64 -51.68
N VAL A 25 -39.35 11.01 -51.12
CA VAL A 25 -39.22 10.18 -49.94
C VAL A 25 -38.41 8.97 -50.36
N THR A 26 -37.11 8.96 -50.09
CA THR A 26 -36.38 7.71 -49.95
C THR A 26 -37.05 6.99 -48.79
N VAL A 27 -37.89 6.00 -49.11
CA VAL A 27 -38.43 5.07 -48.13
C VAL A 27 -37.20 4.40 -47.52
N GLU A 28 -36.76 4.87 -46.35
CA GLU A 28 -35.85 4.09 -45.52
C GLU A 28 -36.56 2.76 -45.33
N HIS A 29 -35.96 1.71 -45.90
CA HIS A 29 -36.47 0.36 -45.72
C HIS A 29 -36.45 0.13 -44.21
N GLU A 30 -37.62 0.18 -43.56
CA GLU A 30 -37.71 -0.02 -42.12
C GLU A 30 -37.03 -1.34 -41.81
N ALA A 31 -35.85 -1.26 -41.19
CA ALA A 31 -35.12 -2.43 -40.76
C ALA A 31 -36.11 -3.28 -39.95
N GLY A 32 -36.41 -4.49 -40.44
CA GLY A 32 -37.42 -5.34 -39.84
C GLY A 32 -37.16 -5.51 -38.33
N PRO A 33 -38.18 -5.84 -37.53
CA PRO A 33 -38.03 -5.98 -36.07
C PRO A 33 -36.82 -6.87 -35.67
N ALA A 34 -36.53 -7.89 -36.47
CA ALA A 34 -35.37 -8.76 -36.32
C ALA A 34 -34.02 -8.07 -36.58
N ALA A 35 -33.94 -7.18 -37.58
CA ALA A 35 -32.73 -6.41 -37.87
C ALA A 35 -32.48 -5.35 -36.78
N ARG A 36 -33.53 -4.68 -36.28
CA ARG A 36 -33.45 -3.77 -35.13
C ARG A 36 -32.99 -4.51 -33.87
N ALA A 37 -33.56 -5.68 -33.58
CA ALA A 37 -33.14 -6.53 -32.46
C ALA A 37 -31.68 -7.01 -32.60
N TRP A 38 -31.24 -7.37 -33.81
CA TRP A 38 -29.87 -7.76 -34.09
C TRP A 38 -28.88 -6.60 -33.89
N THR A 39 -29.19 -5.41 -34.40
CA THR A 39 -28.35 -4.22 -34.18
C THR A 39 -28.26 -3.84 -32.70
N TRP A 40 -29.36 -4.01 -31.95
CA TRP A 40 -29.38 -3.79 -30.50
C TRP A 40 -28.50 -4.80 -29.76
N LEU A 41 -28.59 -6.10 -30.11
CA LEU A 41 -27.73 -7.14 -29.53
C LEU A 41 -26.25 -6.92 -29.84
N VAL A 42 -25.91 -6.55 -31.07
CA VAL A 42 -24.53 -6.23 -31.47
C VAL A 42 -24.03 -4.99 -30.72
N ALA A 43 -24.85 -3.96 -30.55
CA ALA A 43 -24.51 -2.77 -29.77
C ALA A 43 -24.32 -3.10 -28.28
N CYS A 44 -25.17 -3.94 -27.69
CA CYS A 44 -25.01 -4.45 -26.32
C CYS A 44 -23.72 -5.25 -26.17
N PHE A 45 -23.39 -6.12 -27.13
CA PHE A 45 -22.14 -6.89 -27.13
C PHE A 45 -20.91 -5.98 -27.28
N ALA A 46 -20.93 -5.00 -28.19
CA ALA A 46 -19.85 -4.03 -28.36
C ALA A 46 -19.66 -3.15 -27.11
N MET A 47 -20.75 -2.76 -26.45
CA MET A 47 -20.71 -2.02 -25.20
C MET A 47 -20.15 -2.89 -24.05
N ALA A 48 -20.56 -4.16 -23.96
CA ALA A 48 -19.98 -5.10 -23.01
C ALA A 48 -18.48 -5.33 -23.28
N TRP A 49 -18.10 -5.52 -24.54
CA TRP A 49 -16.72 -5.73 -24.96
C TRP A 49 -15.83 -4.52 -24.67
N SER A 50 -16.29 -3.31 -24.97
CA SER A 50 -15.53 -2.08 -24.67
C SER A 50 -15.33 -1.88 -23.15
N ARG A 51 -16.31 -2.25 -22.33
CA ARG A 51 -16.17 -2.27 -20.86
C ARG A 51 -15.15 -3.31 -20.41
N VAL A 52 -15.19 -4.52 -20.96
CA VAL A 52 -14.22 -5.59 -20.66
C VAL A 52 -12.82 -5.18 -21.11
N ALA A 53 -12.66 -4.62 -22.30
CA ALA A 53 -11.37 -4.14 -22.83
C ALA A 53 -10.83 -2.96 -22.00
N GLY A 54 -11.68 -2.03 -21.58
CA GLY A 54 -11.31 -0.94 -20.68
C GLY A 54 -10.85 -1.45 -19.31
N PHE A 55 -11.57 -2.43 -18.75
CA PHE A 55 -11.17 -3.10 -17.51
C PHE A 55 -9.85 -3.86 -17.68
N ALA A 56 -9.70 -4.64 -18.76
CA ALA A 56 -8.48 -5.37 -19.07
C ALA A 56 -7.27 -4.45 -19.20
N ARG A 57 -7.43 -3.28 -19.85
CA ARG A 57 -6.37 -2.26 -19.93
C ARG A 57 -6.00 -1.70 -18.56
N LYS A 58 -6.99 -1.52 -17.67
CA LYS A 58 -6.75 -1.08 -16.29
C LYS A 58 -6.01 -2.15 -15.49
N VAL A 59 -6.40 -3.42 -15.61
CA VAL A 59 -5.71 -4.56 -14.97
C VAL A 59 -4.29 -4.70 -15.51
N TRP A 60 -4.11 -4.58 -16.82
CA TRP A 60 -2.80 -4.58 -17.46
C TRP A 60 -1.91 -3.49 -16.89
N ARG A 61 -2.44 -2.26 -16.76
CA ARG A 61 -1.72 -1.14 -16.16
C ARG A 61 -1.30 -1.43 -14.72
N ILE A 62 -2.20 -2.01 -13.90
CA ILE A 62 -1.89 -2.39 -12.51
C ILE A 62 -0.75 -3.43 -12.47
N GLY A 63 -0.75 -4.38 -13.40
CA GLY A 63 0.29 -5.41 -13.51
C GLY A 63 1.63 -4.86 -14.01
N THR A 64 1.63 -3.92 -14.96
CA THR A 64 2.86 -3.29 -15.47
C THR A 64 3.46 -2.28 -14.49
N ASP A 65 2.62 -1.56 -13.74
CA ASP A 65 3.06 -0.54 -12.79
C ASP A 65 3.70 -1.17 -11.55
N ASP A 66 3.26 -2.37 -11.14
CA ASP A 66 3.87 -3.12 -10.04
C ASP A 66 3.82 -4.64 -10.32
N PRO A 67 4.86 -5.20 -10.97
CA PRO A 67 4.87 -6.62 -11.36
C PRO A 67 4.76 -7.56 -10.16
N ARG A 68 5.09 -7.10 -8.95
CA ARG A 68 4.97 -7.88 -7.72
C ARG A 68 3.53 -8.20 -7.37
N LYS A 69 2.57 -7.35 -7.75
CA LYS A 69 1.13 -7.63 -7.56
C LYS A 69 0.64 -8.75 -8.47
N ALA A 70 1.11 -8.79 -9.72
CA ALA A 70 0.81 -9.88 -10.65
C ALA A 70 1.41 -11.20 -10.14
N VAL A 71 2.67 -11.17 -9.70
CA VAL A 71 3.34 -12.32 -9.10
C VAL A 71 2.59 -12.79 -7.84
N HIS A 72 2.12 -11.88 -6.98
CA HIS A 72 1.30 -12.24 -5.82
C HIS A 72 0.01 -12.98 -6.22
N GLY A 73 -0.72 -12.50 -7.23
CA GLY A 73 -1.90 -13.20 -7.75
C GLY A 73 -1.58 -14.63 -8.23
N LEU A 74 -0.46 -14.79 -8.95
CA LEU A 74 0.03 -16.09 -9.39
C LEU A 74 0.39 -17.01 -8.20
N LYS A 75 1.00 -16.47 -7.15
CA LYS A 75 1.32 -17.23 -5.93
C LYS A 75 0.06 -17.74 -5.24
N VAL A 76 -0.96 -16.90 -5.08
CA VAL A 76 -2.23 -17.32 -4.48
C VAL A 76 -2.85 -18.46 -5.29
N GLY A 77 -2.88 -18.31 -6.62
CA GLY A 77 -3.35 -19.37 -7.53
C GLY A 77 -2.55 -20.66 -7.38
N LEU A 78 -1.23 -20.58 -7.33
CA LEU A 78 -0.36 -21.73 -7.13
C LEU A 78 -0.58 -22.41 -5.77
N ALA A 79 -0.74 -21.65 -4.69
CA ALA A 79 -1.05 -22.21 -3.37
C ALA A 79 -2.39 -22.97 -3.38
N LEU A 80 -3.41 -22.44 -4.06
CA LEU A 80 -4.70 -23.11 -4.23
C LEU A 80 -4.60 -24.37 -5.07
N VAL A 81 -3.82 -24.35 -6.15
CA VAL A 81 -3.56 -25.54 -6.98
C VAL A 81 -2.84 -26.61 -6.16
N LEU A 82 -1.78 -26.24 -5.42
CA LEU A 82 -1.02 -27.18 -4.59
C LEU A 82 -1.90 -27.81 -3.51
N VAL A 83 -2.73 -27.02 -2.81
CA VAL A 83 -3.70 -27.56 -1.86
C VAL A 83 -4.68 -28.49 -2.56
N SER A 84 -5.26 -28.08 -3.69
CA SER A 84 -6.25 -28.90 -4.39
C SER A 84 -5.66 -30.23 -4.89
N VAL A 85 -4.47 -30.20 -5.50
CA VAL A 85 -3.74 -31.39 -5.94
C VAL A 85 -3.41 -32.30 -4.75
N PHE A 86 -2.98 -31.73 -3.62
CA PHE A 86 -2.74 -32.50 -2.39
C PHE A 86 -3.97 -33.32 -1.99
N TYR A 87 -5.19 -32.75 -2.10
CA TYR A 87 -6.44 -33.46 -1.81
C TYR A 87 -6.91 -34.43 -2.90
N TYR A 88 -6.54 -34.23 -4.16
CA TYR A 88 -6.91 -35.15 -5.24
C TYR A 88 -6.12 -36.46 -5.20
N THR A 89 -5.03 -36.54 -4.44
CA THR A 89 -4.28 -37.79 -4.27
C THR A 89 -5.02 -38.78 -3.35
N ARG A 90 -5.48 -39.89 -3.93
CA ARG A 90 -6.38 -40.91 -3.30
C ARG A 90 -6.01 -41.36 -1.88
N PRO A 91 -4.75 -41.62 -1.50
CA PRO A 91 -4.42 -42.11 -0.15
C PRO A 91 -4.77 -41.14 0.98
N LEU A 92 -4.91 -39.84 0.69
CA LEU A 92 -5.15 -38.78 1.68
C LEU A 92 -6.59 -38.24 1.64
N TYR A 93 -7.31 -38.46 0.54
CA TYR A 93 -8.74 -38.19 0.45
C TYR A 93 -9.54 -39.08 1.41
N ASP A 94 -9.16 -40.35 1.56
CA ASP A 94 -9.85 -41.30 2.45
C ASP A 94 -9.64 -40.99 3.95
N GLY A 95 -8.57 -40.28 4.32
CA GLY A 95 -8.32 -39.85 5.70
C GLY A 95 -8.89 -38.48 6.07
N VAL A 96 -9.02 -37.56 5.09
CA VAL A 96 -9.25 -36.13 5.37
C VAL A 96 -10.25 -35.44 4.42
N GLY A 97 -10.76 -36.14 3.41
CA GLY A 97 -11.46 -35.58 2.24
C GLY A 97 -12.73 -34.77 2.53
N GLY A 98 -13.49 -35.14 3.58
CA GLY A 98 -14.69 -34.39 4.00
C GLY A 98 -14.40 -32.96 4.53
N SER A 99 -13.13 -32.61 4.74
CA SER A 99 -12.71 -31.33 5.33
C SER A 99 -11.82 -30.48 4.43
N ALA A 100 -11.65 -30.84 3.15
CA ALA A 100 -10.81 -30.10 2.18
C ALA A 100 -11.19 -28.60 2.05
N MET A 101 -12.46 -28.26 2.26
CA MET A 101 -12.93 -26.87 2.30
C MET A 101 -12.16 -26.02 3.31
N TRP A 102 -11.74 -26.58 4.45
CA TRP A 102 -11.00 -25.86 5.49
C TRP A 102 -9.61 -25.46 5.07
N ALA A 103 -8.91 -26.30 4.30
CA ALA A 103 -7.60 -25.99 3.78
C ALA A 103 -7.67 -24.89 2.72
N ILE A 104 -8.60 -25.00 1.77
CA ILE A 104 -8.82 -24.00 0.71
C ILE A 104 -9.20 -22.65 1.34
N MET A 105 -10.20 -22.64 2.24
CA MET A 105 -10.60 -21.44 2.98
C MET A 105 -9.44 -20.84 3.76
N THR A 106 -8.59 -21.68 4.35
CA THR A 106 -7.41 -21.21 5.08
C THR A 106 -6.45 -20.49 4.14
N VAL A 107 -6.08 -21.06 2.99
CA VAL A 107 -5.23 -20.38 2.00
C VAL A 107 -5.83 -19.06 1.56
N VAL A 108 -7.11 -19.04 1.14
CA VAL A 108 -7.77 -17.81 0.67
C VAL A 108 -7.74 -16.70 1.73
N VAL A 109 -7.92 -17.06 3.00
CA VAL A 109 -8.08 -16.08 4.07
C VAL A 109 -6.74 -15.63 4.67
N VAL A 110 -5.74 -16.53 4.74
CA VAL A 110 -4.44 -16.26 5.37
C VAL A 110 -3.37 -15.76 4.42
N PHE A 111 -3.48 -16.05 3.12
CA PHE A 111 -2.49 -15.60 2.14
C PHE A 111 -2.57 -14.08 1.98
N GLU A 112 -1.46 -13.40 2.28
CA GLU A 112 -1.35 -11.95 2.25
C GLU A 112 -0.29 -11.49 1.27
N TYR A 113 -0.32 -10.19 0.93
CA TYR A 113 0.64 -9.62 -0.02
C TYR A 113 2.10 -9.80 0.45
N THR A 114 2.34 -9.62 1.75
CA THR A 114 3.66 -9.77 2.35
C THR A 114 3.80 -11.10 3.10
N VAL A 115 5.05 -11.58 3.23
CA VAL A 115 5.37 -12.77 4.03
C VAL A 115 4.98 -12.55 5.48
N GLY A 116 5.33 -11.39 6.08
CA GLY A 116 4.94 -11.05 7.44
C GLY A 116 3.42 -11.04 7.67
N GLY A 117 2.64 -10.57 6.68
CA GLY A 117 1.18 -10.66 6.69
C GLY A 117 0.67 -12.10 6.75
N SER A 118 1.26 -12.97 5.93
CA SER A 118 0.87 -14.37 5.83
C SER A 118 1.21 -15.12 7.12
N VAL A 119 2.42 -14.91 7.67
CA VAL A 119 2.84 -15.49 8.95
C VAL A 119 1.94 -15.01 10.10
N TYR A 120 1.68 -13.69 10.18
CA TYR A 120 0.80 -13.09 11.18
C TYR A 120 -0.60 -13.71 11.16
N LYS A 121 -1.22 -13.82 9.98
CA LYS A 121 -2.55 -14.43 9.86
C LYS A 121 -2.52 -15.92 10.15
N CYS A 122 -1.52 -16.66 9.68
CA CYS A 122 -1.38 -18.09 9.98
C CYS A 122 -1.25 -18.33 11.49
N PHE A 123 -0.41 -17.58 12.19
CA PHE A 123 -0.26 -17.68 13.64
C PHE A 123 -1.58 -17.40 14.37
N ASN A 124 -2.24 -16.28 14.04
CA ASN A 124 -3.53 -15.93 14.61
C ASN A 124 -4.61 -16.97 14.29
N ARG A 125 -4.58 -17.59 13.11
CA ARG A 125 -5.50 -18.68 12.72
C ARG A 125 -5.33 -19.89 13.65
N VAL A 126 -4.08 -20.34 13.87
CA VAL A 126 -3.80 -21.47 14.76
C VAL A 126 -4.25 -21.18 16.18
N VAL A 127 -3.83 -20.04 16.74
CA VAL A 127 -4.16 -19.67 18.12
C VAL A 127 -5.67 -19.52 18.31
N ALA A 128 -6.35 -18.84 17.39
CA ALA A 128 -7.80 -18.64 17.46
C ALA A 128 -8.58 -19.95 17.31
N THR A 129 -8.20 -20.82 16.36
CA THR A 129 -8.88 -22.10 16.17
C THR A 129 -8.63 -23.06 17.33
N ALA A 130 -7.40 -23.13 17.86
CA ALA A 130 -7.08 -23.96 19.02
C ALA A 130 -7.81 -23.49 20.28
N SER A 131 -7.75 -22.20 20.59
CA SER A 131 -8.45 -21.63 21.76
C SER A 131 -9.97 -21.76 21.65
N ALA A 132 -10.56 -21.51 20.48
CA ALA A 132 -11.98 -21.73 20.25
C ALA A 132 -12.37 -23.20 20.40
N GLY A 133 -11.56 -24.12 19.88
CA GLY A 133 -11.78 -25.56 19.99
C GLY A 133 -11.73 -26.05 21.45
N VAL A 134 -10.71 -25.64 22.20
CA VAL A 134 -10.57 -25.99 23.62
C VAL A 134 -11.73 -25.44 24.45
N LEU A 135 -12.10 -24.17 24.23
CA LEU A 135 -13.24 -23.58 24.94
C LEU A 135 -14.56 -24.26 24.57
N ALA A 136 -14.79 -24.56 23.29
CA ALA A 136 -16.01 -25.22 22.86
C ALA A 136 -16.14 -26.64 23.44
N LEU A 137 -15.04 -27.41 23.46
CA LEU A 137 -15.01 -28.73 24.10
C LEU A 137 -15.25 -28.64 25.62
N GLY A 138 -14.66 -27.63 26.28
CA GLY A 138 -14.86 -27.41 27.71
C GLY A 138 -16.30 -27.03 28.06
N VAL A 139 -16.93 -26.17 27.25
CA VAL A 139 -18.34 -25.78 27.42
C VAL A 139 -19.25 -26.98 27.17
N HIS A 140 -18.99 -27.76 26.12
CA HIS A 140 -19.78 -28.96 25.83
C HIS A 140 -19.69 -29.98 26.95
N TRP A 141 -18.47 -30.29 27.41
CA TRP A 141 -18.26 -31.18 28.57
C TRP A 141 -18.97 -30.70 29.84
N ALA A 142 -19.05 -29.38 30.04
CA ALA A 142 -19.80 -28.81 31.15
C ALA A 142 -21.31 -28.96 30.94
N ALA A 143 -21.80 -28.67 29.73
CA ALA A 143 -23.22 -28.71 29.35
C ALA A 143 -23.81 -30.13 29.44
N ASP A 144 -23.06 -31.16 29.03
CA ASP A 144 -23.49 -32.57 29.06
C ASP A 144 -23.90 -33.04 30.47
N LYS A 145 -23.33 -32.43 31.51
CA LYS A 145 -23.67 -32.76 32.90
C LYS A 145 -25.06 -32.28 33.33
N PHE A 146 -25.68 -31.38 32.55
CA PHE A 146 -26.95 -30.73 32.89
C PHE A 146 -28.13 -31.22 32.04
N GLY A 147 -27.95 -32.23 31.19
CA GLY A 147 -29.02 -32.90 30.45
C GLY A 147 -29.89 -31.94 29.63
N GLU A 148 -31.16 -31.77 29.99
CA GLU A 148 -32.12 -30.93 29.25
C GLU A 148 -31.71 -29.44 29.13
N LEU A 149 -30.80 -28.96 29.99
CA LEU A 149 -30.28 -27.60 29.94
C LEU A 149 -29.13 -27.41 28.94
N GLU A 150 -28.58 -28.49 28.38
CA GLU A 150 -27.45 -28.48 27.44
C GLU A 150 -27.61 -27.47 26.28
N PRO A 151 -28.71 -27.45 25.50
CA PRO A 151 -28.86 -26.51 24.39
C PRO A 151 -28.95 -25.04 24.86
N TYR A 152 -29.48 -24.80 26.05
CA TYR A 152 -29.54 -23.45 26.63
C TYR A 152 -28.15 -22.97 27.09
N ILE A 153 -27.35 -23.85 27.68
CA ILE A 153 -25.96 -23.56 28.08
C ILE A 153 -25.10 -23.30 26.84
N LEU A 154 -25.20 -24.15 25.82
CA LEU A 154 -24.48 -23.98 24.55
C LEU A 154 -24.87 -22.66 23.86
N SER A 155 -26.17 -22.37 23.73
CA SER A 155 -26.66 -21.14 23.12
C SER A 155 -26.25 -19.89 23.93
N GLY A 156 -26.37 -19.93 25.25
CA GLY A 156 -25.96 -18.84 26.15
C GLY A 156 -24.45 -18.58 26.07
N SER A 157 -23.63 -19.63 26.03
CA SER A 157 -22.18 -19.50 25.87
C SER A 157 -21.79 -18.88 24.54
N LEU A 158 -22.47 -19.24 23.45
CA LEU A 158 -22.26 -18.70 22.12
C LEU A 158 -22.59 -17.22 22.08
N PHE A 159 -23.72 -16.82 22.66
CA PHE A 159 -24.07 -15.41 22.79
C PHE A 159 -23.01 -14.64 23.57
N LEU A 160 -22.64 -15.11 24.76
CA LEU A 160 -21.68 -14.42 25.63
C LEU A 160 -20.29 -14.31 25.02
N LEU A 161 -19.74 -15.40 24.50
CA LEU A 161 -18.40 -15.40 23.91
C LEU A 161 -18.34 -14.63 22.60
N ALA A 162 -19.36 -14.74 21.73
CA ALA A 162 -19.41 -13.95 20.51
C ALA A 162 -19.57 -12.46 20.80
N ALA A 163 -20.41 -12.08 21.78
CA ALA A 163 -20.57 -10.69 22.20
C ALA A 163 -19.27 -10.14 22.81
N ALA A 164 -18.65 -10.86 23.74
CA ALA A 164 -17.40 -10.46 24.38
C ALA A 164 -16.25 -10.34 23.37
N ALA A 165 -16.09 -11.34 22.49
CA ALA A 165 -15.09 -11.32 21.44
C ALA A 165 -15.33 -10.15 20.46
N THR A 166 -16.58 -9.91 20.04
CA THR A 166 -16.92 -8.78 19.17
C THR A 166 -16.63 -7.45 19.86
N PHE A 167 -16.99 -7.31 21.14
CA PHE A 167 -16.73 -6.11 21.92
C PHE A 167 -15.23 -5.83 22.06
N SER A 168 -14.40 -6.86 22.22
CA SER A 168 -12.94 -6.72 22.29
C SER A 168 -12.34 -6.03 21.06
N ARG A 169 -12.99 -6.12 19.88
CA ARG A 169 -12.55 -5.46 18.64
C ARG A 169 -12.66 -3.93 18.68
N PHE A 170 -13.40 -3.36 19.63
CA PHE A 170 -13.45 -1.91 19.84
C PHE A 170 -12.24 -1.40 20.64
N ILE A 171 -11.49 -2.28 21.31
CA ILE A 171 -10.27 -1.94 22.00
C ILE A 171 -9.16 -1.75 20.95
N PRO A 172 -8.56 -0.54 20.80
CA PRO A 172 -7.62 -0.26 19.71
C PRO A 172 -6.41 -1.21 19.66
N THR A 173 -5.90 -1.62 20.83
CA THR A 173 -4.77 -2.55 20.92
C THR A 173 -5.12 -3.94 20.42
N VAL A 174 -6.32 -4.44 20.74
CA VAL A 174 -6.83 -5.73 20.24
C VAL A 174 -7.12 -5.63 18.76
N LYS A 175 -7.75 -4.55 18.30
CA LYS A 175 -8.03 -4.30 16.89
C LYS A 175 -6.76 -4.30 16.04
N ALA A 176 -5.72 -3.61 16.48
CA ALA A 176 -4.48 -3.50 15.73
C ALA A 176 -3.71 -4.84 15.64
N ARG A 177 -3.88 -5.74 16.61
CA ARG A 177 -3.01 -6.92 16.78
C ARG A 177 -3.72 -8.27 16.60
N PHE A 178 -5.03 -8.32 16.76
CA PHE A 178 -5.79 -9.58 16.84
C PHE A 178 -7.14 -9.53 16.12
N ASP A 179 -7.50 -8.46 15.39
CA ASP A 179 -8.81 -8.35 14.72
C ASP A 179 -9.13 -9.59 13.85
N TYR A 180 -8.15 -10.06 13.09
CA TYR A 180 -8.26 -11.31 12.34
C TYR A 180 -8.50 -12.53 13.23
N GLY A 181 -7.67 -12.70 14.28
CA GLY A 181 -7.77 -13.82 15.22
C GLY A 181 -9.12 -13.85 15.94
N VAL A 182 -9.64 -12.69 16.34
CA VAL A 182 -10.98 -12.56 16.97
C VAL A 182 -12.08 -13.00 16.01
N THR A 183 -12.03 -12.60 14.73
CA THR A 183 -13.00 -13.08 13.72
C THR A 183 -12.96 -14.60 13.58
N ILE A 184 -11.76 -15.17 13.50
CA ILE A 184 -11.58 -16.62 13.38
C ILE A 184 -12.05 -17.35 14.64
N PHE A 185 -11.80 -16.77 15.81
CA PHE A 185 -12.25 -17.32 17.09
C PHE A 185 -13.78 -17.42 17.12
N ILE A 186 -14.48 -16.33 16.81
CA ILE A 186 -15.95 -16.29 16.75
C ILE A 186 -16.46 -17.32 15.74
N LEU A 187 -15.92 -17.33 14.52
CA LEU A 187 -16.33 -18.26 13.47
C LEU A 187 -16.14 -19.72 13.89
N THR A 188 -14.98 -20.04 14.46
CA THR A 188 -14.63 -21.41 14.87
C THR A 188 -15.49 -21.84 16.05
N TYR A 189 -15.60 -21.01 17.09
CA TYR A 189 -16.39 -21.30 18.28
C TYR A 189 -17.85 -21.53 17.91
N SER A 190 -18.45 -20.61 17.12
CA SER A 190 -19.84 -20.74 16.67
C SER A 190 -20.07 -22.01 15.87
N LEU A 191 -19.14 -22.36 14.97
CA LEU A 191 -19.29 -23.57 14.18
C LEU A 191 -19.15 -24.83 15.04
N VAL A 192 -18.20 -24.88 15.98
CA VAL A 192 -18.01 -26.04 16.87
C VAL A 192 -19.18 -26.17 17.83
N ALA A 193 -19.67 -25.07 18.42
CA ALA A 193 -20.84 -25.09 19.31
C ALA A 193 -22.12 -25.59 18.59
N VAL A 194 -22.34 -25.17 17.34
CA VAL A 194 -23.50 -25.65 16.53
C VAL A 194 -23.31 -27.07 16.01
N SER A 195 -22.10 -27.42 15.57
CA SER A 195 -21.80 -28.77 15.05
C SER A 195 -21.77 -29.80 16.18
N GLY A 196 -21.36 -29.39 17.38
CA GLY A 196 -21.16 -30.28 18.51
C GLY A 196 -22.46 -30.92 19.00
N TYR A 197 -23.56 -30.18 18.95
CA TYR A 197 -24.89 -30.71 19.20
C TYR A 197 -25.34 -31.82 18.23
N ARG A 198 -24.66 -32.00 17.07
CA ARG A 198 -25.09 -32.92 16.00
C ARG A 198 -24.18 -34.13 15.78
N VAL A 199 -23.02 -34.22 16.44
CA VAL A 199 -22.00 -35.23 16.12
C VAL A 199 -21.41 -35.80 17.40
N ASP A 200 -21.57 -37.12 17.60
CA ASP A 200 -21.12 -37.82 18.81
C ASP A 200 -19.58 -37.82 18.98
N GLU A 201 -18.80 -37.67 17.90
CA GLU A 201 -17.32 -37.65 17.92
C GLU A 201 -16.72 -36.27 17.58
N LEU A 202 -17.01 -35.24 18.40
CA LEU A 202 -16.42 -33.89 18.25
C LEU A 202 -14.90 -33.89 18.14
N ALA A 203 -14.23 -34.70 18.95
CA ALA A 203 -12.77 -34.70 19.05
C ALA A 203 -12.11 -35.15 17.74
N ALA A 204 -12.64 -36.20 17.11
CA ALA A 204 -12.13 -36.69 15.82
C ALA A 204 -12.35 -35.65 14.71
N LEU A 205 -13.54 -35.05 14.67
CA LEU A 205 -13.87 -33.98 13.72
C LEU A 205 -13.00 -32.72 13.92
N ALA A 206 -12.70 -32.36 15.17
CA ALA A 206 -11.81 -31.25 15.49
C ALA A 206 -10.36 -31.52 15.07
N GLN A 207 -9.85 -32.73 15.33
CA GLN A 207 -8.51 -33.15 14.91
C GLN A 207 -8.37 -33.12 13.37
N GLN A 208 -9.37 -33.62 12.65
CA GLN A 208 -9.38 -33.58 11.19
C GLN A 208 -9.35 -32.14 10.67
N ARG A 209 -10.15 -31.23 11.24
CA ARG A 209 -10.14 -29.80 10.87
C ARG A 209 -8.81 -29.11 11.20
N LEU A 210 -8.20 -29.41 12.35
CA LEU A 210 -6.91 -28.84 12.73
C LEU A 210 -5.80 -29.30 11.78
N SER A 211 -5.77 -30.59 11.42
CA SER A 211 -4.77 -31.14 10.49
C SER A 211 -4.88 -30.52 9.09
N THR A 212 -6.09 -30.32 8.56
CA THR A 212 -6.31 -29.66 7.26
C THR A 212 -5.94 -28.19 7.26
N ILE A 213 -6.27 -27.46 8.34
CA ILE A 213 -5.83 -26.07 8.52
C ILE A 213 -4.30 -26.01 8.56
N ALA A 214 -3.63 -26.94 9.26
CA ALA A 214 -2.18 -27.01 9.33
C ALA A 214 -1.53 -27.24 7.95
N ILE A 215 -2.08 -28.14 7.13
CA ILE A 215 -1.63 -28.38 5.74
C ILE A 215 -1.79 -27.12 4.89
N GLY A 216 -2.96 -26.46 4.98
CA GLY A 216 -3.21 -25.20 4.26
C GLY A 216 -2.24 -24.08 4.66
N ILE A 217 -1.94 -23.95 5.95
CA ILE A 217 -0.94 -23.01 6.47
C ILE A 217 0.45 -23.34 5.92
N PHE A 218 0.86 -24.61 5.99
CA PHE A 218 2.18 -25.04 5.51
C PHE A 218 2.38 -24.69 4.03
N LEU A 219 1.42 -25.03 3.17
CA LEU A 219 1.50 -24.75 1.73
C LEU A 219 1.46 -23.23 1.45
N CYS A 220 0.63 -22.48 2.17
CA CYS A 220 0.59 -21.01 2.07
C CYS A 220 1.95 -20.37 2.42
N LEU A 221 2.55 -20.77 3.55
CA LEU A 221 3.84 -20.26 3.98
C LEU A 221 4.98 -20.69 3.03
N ALA A 222 4.98 -21.94 2.58
CA ALA A 222 5.96 -22.42 1.61
C ALA A 222 5.94 -21.59 0.32
N VAL A 223 4.75 -21.37 -0.26
CA VAL A 223 4.62 -20.57 -1.49
C VAL A 223 4.98 -19.11 -1.27
N SER A 224 4.55 -18.50 -0.16
CA SER A 224 4.82 -17.08 0.11
C SER A 224 6.30 -16.78 0.36
N VAL A 225 7.02 -17.69 1.02
CA VAL A 225 8.45 -17.54 1.35
C VAL A 225 9.35 -17.95 0.19
N LEU A 226 9.06 -19.06 -0.50
CA LEU A 226 9.98 -19.63 -1.50
C LEU A 226 9.84 -18.99 -2.88
N ILE A 227 8.68 -18.46 -3.22
CA ILE A 227 8.40 -17.93 -4.57
C ILE A 227 8.39 -16.41 -4.51
N CYS A 228 9.45 -15.76 -5.00
CA CYS A 228 9.61 -14.30 -5.13
C CYS A 228 9.12 -13.51 -3.89
N PRO A 229 9.65 -13.75 -2.68
CA PRO A 229 9.10 -13.23 -1.44
C PRO A 229 8.98 -11.70 -1.44
N VAL A 230 7.86 -11.21 -0.89
CA VAL A 230 7.62 -9.77 -0.68
C VAL A 230 7.63 -9.51 0.81
N TRP A 231 8.59 -8.72 1.27
CA TRP A 231 8.83 -8.47 2.69
C TRP A 231 8.23 -7.14 3.12
N ALA A 232 7.41 -7.15 4.17
CA ALA A 232 6.84 -5.97 4.81
C ALA A 232 7.92 -5.02 5.34
N GLY A 233 9.02 -5.58 5.88
CA GLY A 233 10.15 -4.77 6.34
C GLY A 233 10.81 -3.97 5.20
N GLN A 234 10.95 -4.59 4.02
CA GLN A 234 11.49 -3.92 2.83
C GLN A 234 10.52 -2.87 2.28
N GLU A 235 9.22 -3.16 2.26
CA GLU A 235 8.21 -2.19 1.82
C GLU A 235 8.12 -0.98 2.76
N LEU A 236 8.22 -1.20 4.08
CA LEU A 236 8.32 -0.10 5.05
C LEU A 236 9.57 0.75 4.79
N HIS A 237 10.70 0.09 4.58
CA HIS A 237 11.97 0.75 4.32
C HIS A 237 11.93 1.63 3.06
N LEU A 238 11.43 1.09 1.95
CA LEU A 238 11.24 1.82 0.69
C LEU A 238 10.20 2.95 0.82
N LEU A 239 9.15 2.75 1.62
CA LEU A 239 8.16 3.78 1.88
C LEU A 239 8.80 4.98 2.62
N THR A 240 9.62 4.70 3.63
CA THR A 240 10.30 5.72 4.43
C THR A 240 11.27 6.56 3.58
N THR A 241 12.12 5.94 2.75
CA THR A 241 13.05 6.67 1.87
C THR A 241 12.29 7.52 0.85
N ARG A 242 11.30 6.93 0.17
CA ARG A 242 10.47 7.65 -0.81
C ARG A 242 9.71 8.81 -0.19
N ASN A 243 9.26 8.68 1.05
CA ASN A 243 8.57 9.76 1.76
C ASN A 243 9.53 10.93 2.05
N MET A 244 10.79 10.68 2.42
CA MET A 244 11.81 11.73 2.56
C MET A 244 12.07 12.45 1.24
N ASP A 245 12.24 11.71 0.14
CA ASP A 245 12.49 12.31 -1.18
C ASP A 245 11.32 13.18 -1.66
N LYS A 246 10.08 12.70 -1.44
CA LYS A 246 8.87 13.46 -1.75
C LYS A 246 8.74 14.72 -0.89
N LEU A 247 9.14 14.65 0.37
CA LEU A 247 9.16 15.79 1.27
C LEU A 247 10.21 16.81 0.84
N ALA A 248 11.41 16.35 0.47
CA ALA A 248 12.49 17.18 -0.05
C ALA A 248 12.05 17.96 -1.31
N ALA A 249 11.45 17.25 -2.27
CA ALA A 249 10.92 17.88 -3.49
C ALA A 249 9.79 18.88 -3.19
N ALA A 250 8.92 18.58 -2.23
CA ALA A 250 7.82 19.48 -1.85
C ALA A 250 8.31 20.79 -1.21
N VAL A 251 9.36 20.75 -0.38
CA VAL A 251 9.96 21.95 0.23
C VAL A 251 10.43 22.92 -0.86
N VAL A 252 11.21 22.43 -1.83
CA VAL A 252 11.72 23.23 -2.95
C VAL A 252 10.57 23.76 -3.80
N ALA A 253 9.65 22.88 -4.21
CA ALA A 253 8.53 23.25 -5.07
C ALA A 253 7.61 24.32 -4.44
N CYS A 254 7.41 24.29 -3.12
CA CYS A 254 6.58 25.29 -2.44
C CYS A 254 7.27 26.66 -2.33
N VAL A 255 8.59 26.70 -2.11
CA VAL A 255 9.36 27.96 -2.13
C VAL A 255 9.42 28.54 -3.55
N GLU A 256 9.75 27.71 -4.55
CA GLU A 256 9.74 28.13 -5.95
C GLU A 256 8.36 28.64 -6.38
N GLY A 257 7.29 27.95 -5.98
CA GLY A 257 5.91 28.36 -6.24
C GLY A 257 5.55 29.70 -5.61
N TYR A 258 6.02 30.00 -4.39
CA TYR A 258 5.77 31.29 -3.73
C TYR A 258 6.49 32.47 -4.44
N PHE A 259 7.72 32.24 -4.89
CA PHE A 259 8.57 33.26 -5.52
C PHE A 259 8.47 33.32 -7.05
N ALA A 260 7.62 32.49 -7.68
CA ALA A 260 7.39 32.53 -9.11
C ALA A 260 6.66 33.82 -9.55
N GLU A 261 7.07 34.38 -10.68
CA GLU A 261 6.40 35.52 -11.32
C GLU A 261 5.51 34.98 -12.46
N GLY A 262 4.23 34.69 -12.16
CA GLY A 262 3.25 34.22 -13.16
C GLY A 262 2.10 33.39 -12.59
N PRO A 263 1.05 33.04 -13.39
CA PRO A 263 -0.08 32.25 -12.91
C PRO A 263 0.37 30.83 -12.49
N ALA A 264 -0.08 30.41 -11.31
CA ALA A 264 0.35 29.23 -10.54
C ALA A 264 0.00 27.85 -11.14
N SER A 265 -0.10 27.70 -12.47
CA SER A 265 -0.67 26.52 -13.12
C SER A 265 0.31 25.35 -13.29
N SER A 266 1.63 25.54 -13.20
CA SER A 266 2.62 24.49 -13.48
C SER A 266 3.31 23.88 -12.24
N SER A 267 3.24 24.49 -11.04
CA SER A 267 4.03 24.07 -9.87
C SER A 267 3.31 23.14 -8.87
N ARG A 268 1.98 22.93 -9.01
CA ARG A 268 1.19 22.19 -8.00
C ARG A 268 1.52 20.70 -7.90
N ALA A 269 1.98 20.07 -8.98
CA ALA A 269 2.25 18.63 -9.00
C ALA A 269 3.43 18.21 -8.11
N GLY A 270 4.47 19.06 -8.01
CA GLY A 270 5.63 18.82 -7.13
C GLY A 270 5.35 19.15 -5.66
N ALA A 271 4.51 20.17 -5.42
CA ALA A 271 4.12 20.61 -4.08
C ALA A 271 3.33 19.55 -3.31
N ASP A 272 2.51 18.72 -3.96
CA ASP A 272 1.65 17.74 -3.27
C ASP A 272 2.40 16.52 -2.68
N GLY A 273 3.72 16.45 -2.82
CA GLY A 273 4.55 15.38 -2.26
C GLY A 273 4.40 15.20 -0.75
N TYR A 274 4.24 16.29 0.01
CA TYR A 274 4.04 16.24 1.47
C TYR A 274 2.73 15.53 1.87
N LYS A 275 1.69 15.56 1.02
CA LYS A 275 0.41 14.87 1.29
C LYS A 275 0.60 13.35 1.32
N CYS A 276 1.55 12.81 0.55
CA CYS A 276 1.90 11.39 0.64
C CYS A 276 2.43 11.04 2.04
N VAL A 277 3.26 11.91 2.60
CA VAL A 277 3.83 11.75 3.94
C VAL A 277 2.74 11.83 5.01
N LEU A 278 1.87 12.84 4.93
CA LEU A 278 0.75 13.01 5.88
C LEU A 278 -0.20 11.80 5.92
N ASN A 279 -0.49 11.22 4.75
CA ASN A 279 -1.41 10.08 4.63
C ASN A 279 -0.75 8.70 4.85
N SER A 280 0.56 8.64 5.08
CA SER A 280 1.31 7.37 5.14
C SER A 280 1.19 6.63 6.47
N LYS A 281 0.79 7.29 7.57
CA LYS A 281 0.83 6.73 8.93
C LYS A 281 0.19 5.34 9.05
N ALA A 282 -1.01 5.15 8.50
CA ALA A 282 -1.71 3.87 8.58
C ALA A 282 -0.94 2.75 7.86
N SER A 283 -0.34 3.05 6.71
CA SER A 283 0.49 2.09 5.97
C SER A 283 1.81 1.80 6.68
N GLU A 284 2.47 2.81 7.24
CA GLU A 284 3.71 2.66 8.02
C GLU A 284 3.49 1.76 9.24
N ASP A 285 2.45 2.05 10.04
CA ASP A 285 2.10 1.29 11.24
C ASP A 285 1.71 -0.17 10.89
N ALA A 286 0.98 -0.37 9.78
CA ALA A 286 0.64 -1.71 9.31
C ALA A 286 1.89 -2.51 8.90
N GLN A 287 2.76 -1.95 8.06
CA GLN A 287 3.97 -2.64 7.61
C GLN A 287 4.94 -2.90 8.76
N ALA A 288 5.11 -1.96 9.69
CA ALA A 288 5.95 -2.15 10.87
C ALA A 288 5.44 -3.26 11.80
N ASN A 289 4.12 -3.44 11.89
CA ASN A 289 3.52 -4.55 12.64
C ASN A 289 3.74 -5.89 11.95
N LEU A 290 3.59 -5.95 10.62
CA LEU A 290 3.78 -7.18 9.84
C LEU A 290 5.25 -7.60 9.77
N ALA A 291 6.18 -6.64 9.65
CA ALA A 291 7.61 -6.89 9.55
C ALA A 291 8.19 -7.63 10.78
N ARG A 292 7.56 -7.49 11.96
CA ARG A 292 7.96 -8.21 13.19
C ARG A 292 7.74 -9.72 13.12
N TRP A 293 6.89 -10.18 12.21
CA TRP A 293 6.58 -11.59 12.02
C TRP A 293 7.50 -12.25 10.98
N GLU A 294 8.38 -11.48 10.35
CA GLU A 294 9.24 -11.98 9.30
C GLU A 294 10.48 -12.68 9.90
N PRO A 295 10.94 -13.79 9.30
CA PRO A 295 12.28 -14.29 9.55
C PRO A 295 13.32 -13.25 9.12
N ALA A 296 14.56 -13.39 9.59
CA ALA A 296 15.65 -12.55 9.10
C ALA A 296 15.81 -12.71 7.58
N HIS A 297 15.96 -11.60 6.85
CA HIS A 297 16.04 -11.58 5.39
C HIS A 297 16.89 -10.41 4.90
N GLY A 298 17.62 -10.61 3.79
CA GLY A 298 18.41 -9.55 3.14
C GLY A 298 19.32 -8.80 4.11
N ARG A 299 19.09 -7.49 4.26
CA ARG A 299 19.82 -6.60 5.19
C ARG A 299 19.14 -6.46 6.56
N PHE A 300 17.96 -7.07 6.74
CA PHE A 300 17.20 -7.02 7.98
C PHE A 300 17.50 -8.25 8.83
N GLY A 301 18.35 -8.05 9.84
CA GLY A 301 18.67 -9.08 10.82
C GLY A 301 17.50 -9.43 11.75
N PHE A 302 17.72 -10.47 12.56
CA PHE A 302 16.79 -10.84 13.62
C PHE A 302 16.61 -9.68 14.61
N ARG A 303 15.37 -9.40 15.02
CA ARG A 303 15.00 -8.26 15.90
C ARG A 303 15.37 -6.88 15.36
N HIS A 304 15.31 -6.68 14.04
CA HIS A 304 15.47 -5.35 13.44
C HIS A 304 14.50 -4.32 14.07
N PRO A 305 14.93 -3.07 14.33
CA PRO A 305 14.18 -2.08 15.10
C PRO A 305 13.08 -1.39 14.29
N TYR A 306 12.12 -2.15 13.74
CA TYR A 306 11.01 -1.61 12.93
C TYR A 306 10.19 -0.51 13.62
N GLY A 307 10.20 -0.45 14.96
CA GLY A 307 9.56 0.63 15.71
C GLY A 307 10.19 2.01 15.49
N GLN A 308 11.46 2.09 15.10
CA GLN A 308 12.14 3.36 14.84
C GLN A 308 11.69 4.01 13.53
N TYR A 309 11.27 3.22 12.53
CA TYR A 309 10.66 3.74 11.30
C TYR A 309 9.39 4.56 11.60
N ALA A 310 8.60 4.18 12.61
CA ALA A 310 7.44 4.96 13.02
C ALA A 310 7.84 6.31 13.65
N ARG A 311 9.01 6.40 14.29
CA ARG A 311 9.55 7.67 14.80
C ARG A 311 10.04 8.57 13.67
N VAL A 312 10.77 8.00 12.70
CA VAL A 312 11.17 8.71 11.47
C VAL A 312 9.93 9.22 10.73
N GLY A 313 8.91 8.38 10.55
CA GLY A 313 7.62 8.77 9.96
C GLY A 313 6.91 9.87 10.74
N ALA A 314 6.98 9.87 12.08
CA ALA A 314 6.44 10.95 12.91
C ALA A 314 7.18 12.28 12.72
N ALA A 315 8.52 12.26 12.70
CA ALA A 315 9.34 13.44 12.43
C ALA A 315 9.08 14.00 11.02
N MET A 316 9.03 13.14 10.00
CA MET A 316 8.70 13.54 8.62
C MET A 316 7.31 14.18 8.55
N ARG A 317 6.30 13.64 9.25
CA ARG A 317 4.96 14.24 9.29
C ARG A 317 4.96 15.60 10.00
N ALA A 318 5.74 15.76 11.09
CA ALA A 318 5.89 17.06 11.74
C ALA A 318 6.47 18.11 10.78
N CYS A 319 7.50 17.75 10.01
CA CYS A 319 8.03 18.59 8.94
C CYS A 319 6.99 18.85 7.83
N ALA A 320 6.24 17.82 7.41
CA ALA A 320 5.23 17.93 6.37
C ALA A 320 4.09 18.89 6.72
N TYR A 321 3.70 19.00 8.00
CA TYR A 321 2.72 20.01 8.44
C TYR A 321 3.25 21.45 8.26
N CYS A 322 4.54 21.69 8.54
CA CYS A 322 5.16 23.00 8.28
C CYS A 322 5.24 23.30 6.78
N VAL A 323 5.53 22.28 5.96
CA VAL A 323 5.51 22.39 4.49
C VAL A 323 4.09 22.70 3.99
N GLU A 324 3.06 22.04 4.51
CA GLU A 324 1.66 22.33 4.17
C GLU A 324 1.29 23.79 4.46
N ALA A 325 1.70 24.32 5.61
CA ALA A 325 1.53 25.73 5.95
C ALA A 325 2.26 26.66 4.95
N LEU A 326 3.50 26.32 4.58
CA LEU A 326 4.28 27.06 3.59
C LEU A 326 3.63 27.04 2.20
N CYS A 327 3.15 25.89 1.74
CA CYS A 327 2.46 25.76 0.46
C CYS A 327 1.12 26.52 0.47
N SER A 328 0.46 26.62 1.61
CA SER A 328 -0.75 27.44 1.79
C SER A 328 -0.44 28.93 1.62
N CYS A 329 0.73 29.41 2.08
CA CYS A 329 1.20 30.77 1.81
C CYS A 329 1.46 31.02 0.32
N ALA A 330 1.95 30.02 -0.43
CA ALA A 330 2.14 30.10 -1.88
C ALA A 330 0.82 30.19 -2.67
N GLY A 331 -0.26 29.62 -2.14
CA GLY A 331 -1.59 29.66 -2.75
C GLY A 331 -2.48 30.84 -2.35
N ALA A 332 -2.04 31.69 -1.41
CA ALA A 332 -2.86 32.79 -0.89
C ALA A 332 -3.04 33.93 -1.90
N GLU A 333 -4.21 34.59 -1.86
CA GLU A 333 -4.54 35.76 -2.69
C GLU A 333 -3.78 37.03 -2.26
N ALA A 334 -3.45 37.15 -0.97
CA ALA A 334 -2.68 38.26 -0.41
C ALA A 334 -1.17 37.95 -0.49
N GLN A 335 -0.59 38.08 -1.68
CA GLN A 335 0.85 37.90 -1.87
C GLN A 335 1.62 39.20 -1.67
N ALA A 336 2.83 39.10 -1.13
CA ALA A 336 3.71 40.25 -1.00
C ALA A 336 4.06 40.84 -2.38
N PRO A 337 4.28 42.17 -2.46
CA PRO A 337 4.69 42.81 -3.70
C PRO A 337 5.95 42.17 -4.31
N PRO A 338 6.08 42.10 -5.66
CA PRO A 338 7.22 41.45 -6.33
C PRO A 338 8.60 41.99 -5.92
N HIS A 339 8.69 43.28 -5.59
CA HIS A 339 9.94 43.88 -5.13
C HIS A 339 10.36 43.40 -3.72
N VAL A 340 9.42 43.12 -2.81
CA VAL A 340 9.71 42.57 -1.48
C VAL A 340 10.11 41.10 -1.61
N LYS A 341 9.41 40.35 -2.46
CA LYS A 341 9.73 38.94 -2.76
C LYS A 341 11.17 38.78 -3.25
N ARG A 342 11.65 39.65 -4.13
CA ARG A 342 13.02 39.60 -4.65
C ARG A 342 14.11 39.76 -3.59
N LEU A 343 13.84 40.44 -2.47
CA LEU A 343 14.84 40.66 -1.42
C LEU A 343 15.22 39.37 -0.67
N LEU A 344 14.26 38.46 -0.48
CA LEU A 344 14.46 37.23 0.28
C LEU A 344 14.37 35.96 -0.58
N ARG A 345 14.11 36.11 -1.88
CA ARG A 345 13.99 34.98 -2.82
C ARG A 345 15.21 34.06 -2.76
N ASP A 346 16.40 34.63 -2.91
CA ASP A 346 17.63 33.84 -3.05
C ASP A 346 18.02 33.18 -1.72
N ALA A 347 17.85 33.88 -0.60
CA ALA A 347 18.08 33.34 0.74
C ALA A 347 17.09 32.19 1.05
N CYS A 348 15.79 32.39 0.81
CA CYS A 348 14.78 31.35 1.00
C CYS A 348 14.97 30.16 0.05
N ALA A 349 15.29 30.40 -1.23
CA ALA A 349 15.57 29.33 -2.17
C ALA A 349 16.79 28.51 -1.75
N THR A 350 17.84 29.18 -1.26
CA THR A 350 19.05 28.52 -0.74
C THR A 350 18.71 27.61 0.43
N VAL A 351 18.03 28.11 1.45
CA VAL A 351 17.63 27.29 2.61
C VAL A 351 16.75 26.12 2.20
N ALA A 352 15.79 26.32 1.28
CA ALA A 352 14.93 25.23 0.78
C ALA A 352 15.73 24.12 0.10
N VAL A 353 16.71 24.47 -0.74
CA VAL A 353 17.60 23.51 -1.39
C VAL A 353 18.48 22.78 -0.37
N ARG A 354 18.98 23.47 0.67
CA ARG A 354 19.76 22.83 1.73
C ARG A 354 18.92 21.86 2.56
N CYS A 355 17.68 22.23 2.93
CA CYS A 355 16.72 21.33 3.59
C CYS A 355 16.45 20.08 2.74
N ALA A 356 16.20 20.26 1.45
CA ALA A 356 15.98 19.15 0.53
C ALA A 356 17.21 18.25 0.38
N ARG A 357 18.41 18.84 0.38
CA ARG A 357 19.68 18.11 0.36
C ARG A 357 19.86 17.24 1.62
N VAL A 358 19.56 17.79 2.80
CA VAL A 358 19.61 17.03 4.07
C VAL A 358 18.63 15.86 4.05
N LEU A 359 17.37 16.10 3.68
CA LEU A 359 16.36 15.04 3.53
C LEU A 359 16.78 13.97 2.51
N GLY A 360 17.37 14.37 1.38
CA GLY A 360 17.86 13.45 0.35
C GLY A 360 19.09 12.66 0.78
N GLU A 361 19.96 13.20 1.63
CA GLU A 361 21.08 12.45 2.23
C GLU A 361 20.60 11.52 3.35
N ALA A 362 19.64 11.94 4.17
CA ALA A 362 18.98 11.09 5.16
C ALA A 362 18.27 9.90 4.48
N SER A 363 17.58 10.16 3.36
CA SER A 363 16.98 9.14 2.50
C SER A 363 18.02 8.15 1.99
N ARG A 364 19.16 8.63 1.47
CA ARG A 364 20.27 7.79 1.00
C ARG A 364 20.93 6.97 2.12
N SER A 365 21.10 7.57 3.30
CA SER A 365 21.60 6.87 4.49
C SER A 365 20.70 5.69 4.86
N VAL A 366 19.39 5.92 4.93
CA VAL A 366 18.41 4.84 5.17
C VAL A 366 18.47 3.83 4.03
N ALA A 367 18.32 4.25 2.77
CA ALA A 367 18.27 3.36 1.60
C ALA A 367 19.50 2.43 1.47
N THR A 368 20.68 2.94 1.82
CA THR A 368 21.92 2.16 1.76
C THR A 368 22.16 1.35 3.04
N MET A 369 21.51 1.71 4.16
CA MET A 369 21.80 1.20 5.51
C MET A 369 23.29 1.28 5.84
N SER A 370 23.93 2.39 5.46
CA SER A 370 25.37 2.57 5.57
C SER A 370 25.76 3.82 6.38
N THR A 371 26.90 3.75 7.06
CA THR A 371 27.44 4.88 7.85
C THR A 371 28.27 5.85 7.01
N SER A 372 28.66 5.50 5.77
CA SER A 372 29.37 6.43 4.88
C SER A 372 28.51 7.64 4.49
N SER A 373 27.21 7.43 4.33
CA SER A 373 26.21 8.50 4.15
C SER A 373 26.03 9.40 5.38
N SER A 374 26.43 8.97 6.58
CA SER A 374 26.32 9.77 7.81
C SER A 374 27.24 11.00 7.76
N ARG A 375 28.48 10.87 7.25
CA ARG A 375 29.40 12.02 7.12
C ARG A 375 28.89 13.07 6.14
N ALA A 376 28.33 12.62 5.02
CA ALA A 376 27.73 13.51 4.03
C ALA A 376 26.47 14.20 4.60
N LEU A 377 25.74 13.50 5.47
CA LEU A 377 24.57 14.04 6.17
C LEU A 377 24.98 15.13 7.16
N ASP A 378 25.98 14.88 7.99
CA ASP A 378 26.52 15.87 8.95
C ASP A 378 26.97 17.16 8.25
N PHE A 379 27.68 17.00 7.12
CA PHE A 379 28.09 18.15 6.30
C PHE A 379 26.88 18.91 5.74
N ALA A 380 25.86 18.20 5.24
CA ALA A 380 24.65 18.82 4.73
C ALA A 380 23.87 19.56 5.82
N VAL A 381 23.85 19.04 7.06
CA VAL A 381 23.21 19.69 8.22
C VAL A 381 23.95 20.98 8.60
N ALA A 382 25.28 20.94 8.68
CA ALA A 382 26.08 22.12 8.99
C ALA A 382 25.90 23.25 7.94
N ASP A 383 25.85 22.86 6.67
CA ASP A 383 25.61 23.73 5.52
C ASP A 383 24.19 24.33 5.53
N MET A 384 23.17 23.53 5.86
CA MET A 384 21.81 24.02 6.10
C MET A 384 21.75 25.03 7.24
N ASN A 385 22.39 24.74 8.37
CA ASN A 385 22.40 25.62 9.54
C ASN A 385 23.07 26.97 9.26
N THR A 386 24.12 26.97 8.44
CA THR A 386 24.77 28.19 7.98
C THR A 386 23.80 29.03 7.13
N ALA A 387 23.11 28.42 6.16
CA ALA A 387 22.12 29.12 5.34
C ALA A 387 20.93 29.66 6.16
N VAL A 388 20.50 28.93 7.19
CA VAL A 388 19.45 29.39 8.11
C VAL A 388 19.91 30.61 8.91
N GLN A 389 21.15 30.64 9.38
CA GLN A 389 21.71 31.79 10.09
C GLN A 389 21.78 33.03 9.18
N GLU A 390 22.19 32.86 7.92
CA GLU A 390 22.19 33.92 6.91
C GLU A 390 20.77 34.46 6.66
N LEU A 391 19.79 33.57 6.44
CA LEU A 391 18.38 33.98 6.27
C LEU A 391 17.85 34.75 7.49
N GLN A 392 18.20 34.31 8.71
CA GLN A 392 17.82 35.03 9.93
C GLN A 392 18.50 36.41 10.03
N ALA A 393 19.74 36.54 9.56
CA ALA A 393 20.42 37.83 9.50
C ALA A 393 19.73 38.77 8.49
N ASP A 394 19.39 38.27 7.30
CA ASP A 394 18.66 39.02 6.27
C ASP A 394 17.27 39.46 6.76
N LEU A 395 16.55 38.60 7.47
CA LEU A 395 15.27 38.94 8.09
C LEU A 395 15.39 40.07 9.11
N ARG A 396 16.46 40.09 9.92
CA ARG A 396 16.72 41.17 10.88
C ARG A 396 17.11 42.48 10.20
N ALA A 397 17.78 42.41 9.05
CA ALA A 397 18.19 43.57 8.25
C ALA A 397 17.08 44.09 7.30
N LEU A 398 16.01 43.31 7.08
CA LEU A 398 14.94 43.67 6.15
C LEU A 398 14.25 45.01 6.47
N PRO A 399 13.87 45.33 7.73
CA PRO A 399 13.20 46.58 8.06
C PRO A 399 14.05 47.82 7.73
N SER A 400 15.36 47.75 7.98
CA SER A 400 16.28 48.86 7.67
C SER A 400 16.52 48.99 6.16
N MET A 401 16.58 47.88 5.42
CA MET A 401 16.65 47.90 3.96
C MET A 401 15.41 48.52 3.31
N LEU A 402 14.22 48.22 3.83
CA LEU A 402 12.96 48.78 3.32
C LEU A 402 12.83 50.28 3.62
N ALA A 403 13.25 50.72 4.81
CA ALA A 403 13.28 52.12 5.19
C ALA A 403 14.21 52.96 4.29
N VAL A 404 15.33 52.39 3.84
CA VAL A 404 16.31 53.08 2.99
C VAL A 404 15.95 53.01 1.51
N LYS A 405 15.45 51.88 1.00
CA LYS A 405 15.31 51.64 -0.44
C LYS A 405 13.92 51.95 -1.02
N LEU A 406 12.84 51.91 -0.24
CA LEU A 406 11.50 51.78 -0.84
C LEU A 406 10.42 52.78 -0.44
N GLY A 407 10.64 53.66 0.54
CA GLY A 407 9.84 54.88 0.79
C GLY A 407 8.33 54.76 1.10
N GLU A 408 7.65 53.68 0.70
CA GLU A 408 6.19 53.55 0.69
C GLU A 408 5.69 52.12 0.99
N THR A 409 6.57 51.16 1.30
CA THR A 409 6.12 49.80 1.66
C THR A 409 5.59 49.74 3.09
N SER A 410 4.32 49.37 3.26
CA SER A 410 3.74 49.19 4.58
C SER A 410 4.26 47.91 5.24
N LEU A 411 4.35 47.88 6.56
CA LEU A 411 4.73 46.67 7.31
C LEU A 411 3.84 45.47 6.96
N MET A 412 2.55 45.72 6.68
CA MET A 412 1.58 44.71 6.25
C MET A 412 2.00 44.00 4.95
N ASP A 413 2.58 44.71 3.99
CA ASP A 413 3.00 44.15 2.69
C ASP A 413 4.20 43.20 2.81
N THR A 414 4.93 43.27 3.93
CA THR A 414 6.12 42.46 4.19
C THR A 414 5.82 41.21 5.02
N MET A 415 4.72 41.20 5.77
CA MET A 415 4.33 40.08 6.65
C MET A 415 4.27 38.73 5.93
N PRO A 416 3.77 38.61 4.68
CA PRO A 416 3.76 37.33 3.98
C PRO A 416 5.16 36.76 3.73
N VAL A 417 6.15 37.59 3.40
CA VAL A 417 7.53 37.14 3.16
C VAL A 417 8.21 36.77 4.48
N PHE A 418 7.97 37.54 5.55
CA PHE A 418 8.42 37.18 6.91
C PHE A 418 7.85 35.83 7.36
N THR A 419 6.57 35.59 7.06
CA THR A 419 5.90 34.33 7.41
C THR A 419 6.54 33.16 6.67
N VAL A 420 6.76 33.29 5.36
CA VAL A 420 7.42 32.25 4.54
C VAL A 420 8.83 31.96 5.04
N ALA A 421 9.63 32.99 5.30
CA ALA A 421 10.99 32.80 5.79
C ALA A 421 11.02 32.17 7.19
N SER A 422 10.11 32.57 8.08
CA SER A 422 9.98 31.98 9.43
C SER A 422 9.53 30.52 9.38
N LEU A 423 8.59 30.19 8.49
CA LEU A 423 8.18 28.80 8.25
C LEU A 423 9.35 27.96 7.71
N LEU A 424 10.21 28.55 6.89
CA LEU A 424 11.37 27.84 6.35
C LEU A 424 12.45 27.58 7.41
N VAL A 425 12.67 28.53 8.34
CA VAL A 425 13.49 28.30 9.54
C VAL A 425 12.91 27.17 10.38
N GLU A 426 11.59 27.17 10.61
CA GLU A 426 10.90 26.10 11.33
C GLU A 426 11.02 24.75 10.62
N ILE A 427 10.84 24.69 9.29
CA ILE A 427 11.05 23.49 8.47
C ILE A 427 12.46 22.96 8.65
N SER A 428 13.47 23.84 8.65
CA SER A 428 14.87 23.45 8.85
C SER A 428 15.07 22.75 10.19
N ALA A 429 14.50 23.29 11.27
CA ALA A 429 14.52 22.65 12.60
C ALA A 429 13.76 21.31 12.62
N ARG A 430 12.66 21.18 11.87
CA ARG A 430 11.95 19.88 11.74
C ARG A 430 12.74 18.86 10.92
N VAL A 431 13.52 19.30 9.94
CA VAL A 431 14.43 18.44 9.16
C VAL A 431 15.53 17.89 10.06
N GLU A 432 16.10 18.68 10.97
CA GLU A 432 17.04 18.17 11.99
C GLU A 432 16.40 17.07 12.84
N GLY A 433 15.15 17.26 13.28
CA GLY A 433 14.42 16.20 14.01
C GLY A 433 14.20 14.92 13.20
N VAL A 434 14.17 15.00 11.85
CA VAL A 434 14.18 13.81 10.98
C VAL A 434 15.55 13.14 11.00
N VAL A 435 16.64 13.92 10.94
CA VAL A 435 18.02 13.42 11.03
C VAL A 435 18.25 12.71 12.36
N ASP A 436 17.87 13.30 13.49
CA ASP A 436 17.98 12.67 14.82
C ASP A 436 17.27 11.30 14.87
N ALA A 437 16.08 11.22 14.27
CA ALA A 437 15.33 9.97 14.21
C ALA A 437 16.00 8.92 13.30
N VAL A 438 16.63 9.37 12.20
CA VAL A 438 17.40 8.52 11.30
C VAL A 438 18.67 8.01 11.97
N ASP A 439 19.38 8.84 12.72
CA ASP A 439 20.58 8.45 13.45
C ASP A 439 20.26 7.45 14.57
N ALA A 440 19.14 7.65 15.27
CA ALA A 440 18.63 6.68 16.24
C ALA A 440 18.28 5.34 15.58
N LEU A 441 17.68 5.36 14.38
CA LEU A 441 17.42 4.15 13.60
C LEU A 441 18.74 3.49 13.17
N ALA A 442 19.69 4.24 12.62
CA ALA A 442 20.97 3.75 12.12
C ALA A 442 21.79 3.08 13.23
N THR A 443 21.84 3.72 14.40
CA THR A 443 22.52 3.21 15.59
C THR A 443 21.90 1.88 16.05
N LEU A 444 20.58 1.82 16.18
CA LEU A 444 19.89 0.60 16.65
C LEU A 444 19.86 -0.51 15.61
N ALA A 445 19.90 -0.18 14.33
CA ALA A 445 19.92 -1.12 13.23
C ALA A 445 21.34 -1.59 12.87
N ASN A 446 22.38 -1.06 13.51
CA ASN A 446 23.79 -1.31 13.21
C ASN A 446 24.10 -1.15 11.72
N PHE A 447 23.85 0.05 11.18
CA PHE A 447 24.21 0.36 9.80
C PHE A 447 25.69 0.05 9.56
N LYS A 448 25.99 -0.56 8.40
CA LYS A 448 27.34 -1.04 8.10
C LYS A 448 28.22 0.10 7.62
N GLN A 449 29.48 0.06 8.00
CA GLN A 449 30.50 0.86 7.33
C GLN A 449 30.77 0.23 5.96
N LEU A 450 30.58 1.00 4.90
CA LEU A 450 31.14 0.62 3.60
C LEU A 450 32.58 1.09 3.65
N ASP A 451 33.50 0.13 3.72
CA ASP A 451 34.91 0.41 3.46
C ASP A 451 35.00 0.76 1.96
N ASP A 452 35.52 1.95 1.64
CA ASP A 452 35.59 2.51 0.28
C ASP A 452 36.57 1.75 -0.66
N ASP A 453 36.96 0.51 -0.35
CA ASP A 453 38.10 -0.18 -1.00
C ASP A 453 37.76 -1.31 -1.99
N ASP A 454 36.48 -1.66 -2.20
CA ASP A 454 36.12 -2.84 -3.03
C ASP A 454 35.62 -2.51 -4.46
N ASN A 455 35.90 -1.31 -4.99
CA ASN A 455 35.36 -0.88 -6.28
C ASN A 455 36.38 -0.60 -7.41
N ASP A 456 37.61 -1.08 -7.32
CA ASP A 456 38.58 -1.00 -8.44
C ASP A 456 39.02 -2.34 -9.06
N ASP A 457 38.73 -3.51 -8.47
CA ASP A 457 39.16 -4.80 -9.05
C ASP A 457 37.99 -5.77 -9.27
N LYS A 458 37.12 -5.46 -10.24
CA LYS A 458 36.36 -6.44 -11.06
C LYS A 458 35.58 -5.76 -12.18
N LYS A 459 36.29 -5.03 -13.02
CA LYS A 459 35.79 -4.62 -14.34
C LYS A 459 36.79 -5.06 -15.41
N GLY A 460 36.89 -6.39 -15.58
CA GLY A 460 37.69 -7.03 -16.60
C GLY A 460 37.06 -8.36 -17.00
N GLU A 461 36.52 -8.39 -18.21
CA GLU A 461 36.26 -9.56 -19.06
C GLU A 461 35.41 -10.72 -18.52
N ALA A 462 34.17 -10.80 -19.02
CA ALA A 462 33.53 -12.07 -19.35
C ALA A 462 32.54 -11.87 -20.52
N GLU A 463 33.07 -11.49 -21.67
CA GLU A 463 32.44 -11.75 -22.96
C GLU A 463 33.14 -12.98 -23.57
N MET A 464 32.57 -14.17 -23.42
CA MET A 464 32.70 -15.20 -24.47
C MET A 464 31.72 -16.37 -24.33
N THR A 465 30.91 -16.49 -25.38
CA THR A 465 30.43 -17.74 -26.01
C THR A 465 29.45 -18.65 -25.27
N ILE A 466 28.18 -18.39 -25.58
CA ILE A 466 27.12 -19.40 -25.68
C ILE A 466 27.57 -20.48 -26.68
N LYS A 467 27.84 -21.71 -26.20
CA LYS A 467 27.87 -22.90 -27.05
C LYS A 467 26.45 -23.44 -27.18
N VAL A 468 25.85 -23.18 -28.33
CA VAL A 468 24.63 -23.84 -28.82
C VAL A 468 24.99 -25.29 -29.18
N HIS A 469 24.29 -26.25 -28.58
CA HIS A 469 24.32 -27.66 -28.99
C HIS A 469 23.08 -27.90 -29.87
N PRO A 470 23.20 -28.32 -31.15
CA PRO A 470 22.08 -28.83 -31.92
C PRO A 470 21.97 -30.36 -31.81
N LEU A 471 20.72 -30.84 -31.90
CA LEU A 471 20.27 -32.23 -31.88
C LEU A 471 19.91 -32.70 -33.31
N ASN A 472 20.01 -34.03 -33.50
CA ASN A 472 19.52 -34.91 -34.59
C ASN A 472 20.35 -34.95 -35.89
N GLU A 473 20.61 -36.06 -36.59
CA GLU A 473 20.36 -37.54 -36.59
C GLU A 473 21.02 -38.05 -37.93
N PRO A 474 20.96 -39.32 -38.38
CA PRO A 474 21.02 -40.63 -37.73
C PRO A 474 22.03 -41.62 -38.43
N ASP A 475 22.00 -42.86 -37.94
CA ASP A 475 22.14 -44.13 -38.69
C ASP A 475 23.49 -44.90 -38.87
N THR A 476 23.36 -46.16 -38.43
CA THR A 476 23.88 -47.44 -38.98
C THR A 476 25.25 -47.99 -38.54
N ALA A 477 25.15 -49.12 -37.83
CA ALA A 477 25.87 -50.40 -37.96
C ALA A 477 27.37 -50.36 -38.34
N ASP A 478 28.23 -50.98 -37.53
CA ASP A 478 28.58 -52.40 -37.74
C ASP A 478 29.47 -52.98 -36.61
N GLU A 479 29.27 -54.28 -36.42
CA GLU A 479 30.21 -55.34 -36.04
C GLU A 479 31.30 -55.19 -34.94
N SER A 480 31.06 -56.00 -33.89
CA SER A 480 31.91 -57.13 -33.47
C SER A 480 33.15 -56.89 -32.58
N ARG A 481 33.13 -57.65 -31.47
CA ARG A 481 34.16 -58.60 -30.98
C ARG A 481 34.55 -58.43 -29.52
N GLU A 482 34.21 -59.50 -28.80
CA GLU A 482 35.05 -60.28 -27.87
C GLU A 482 35.68 -59.55 -26.67
N ASN A 483 35.20 -59.83 -25.46
CA ASN A 483 35.54 -61.00 -24.63
C ASN A 483 36.75 -60.69 -23.74
N GLN A 484 36.54 -60.54 -22.43
CA GLN A 484 37.29 -61.23 -21.37
C GLN A 484 36.95 -60.67 -19.97
N THR A 485 36.38 -61.55 -19.12
CA THR A 485 36.89 -61.98 -17.80
C THR A 485 37.65 -60.94 -16.96
N SER A 486 37.54 -60.78 -15.65
CA SER A 486 37.09 -61.62 -14.53
C SER A 486 37.69 -60.98 -13.28
N LYS A 487 36.94 -60.95 -12.15
CA LYS A 487 37.43 -60.83 -10.74
C LYS A 487 38.06 -59.47 -10.37
N ALA A 488 37.86 -58.91 -9.19
CA ALA A 488 37.25 -59.35 -7.94
C ALA A 488 36.59 -58.14 -7.24
#